data_AF-A0A840GBZ6-F1
#
_entry.id   AF-A0A840GBZ6-F1
#
_cell.length_a   1.000
_cell.length_b   1.000
_cell.length_c   1.000
_cell.angle_alpha   90.00
_cell.angle_beta   90.00
_cell.angle_gamma   90.00
#
_symmetry.space_group_name_H-M   'P 1'
#
loop_
_entity.id
_entity.type
_entity.pdbx_description
1 polymer ?
#
loop_
_entity_poly.entity_id
_entity_poly.type
_entity_poly.pdbx_seq_one_letter_code
_entity_poly.pdbx_strand_id
1 'polypeptide(L)'
;MNPDAEPLDAEVLMEFSERIAALPPAEAGWVGRLFDECLRARLHEAELLAATADESDEEQGLPAEHGALSEDLAQVALDTAEWLKTLWQVGYMGAGSFPSAPRSAFPTVELEDVLMSSLFARIRQGKRPLPFPPPTRNGSPWHELLEGESEAYVVDAEIVADADGKALVATIDACSDWRVVEELQPGSAYLLQHQGKGPLFRLHLAAGGATLRREPPRWSRVIALVERGGFRSFVLHWGPDDGREQTIPLRAATWERAESAAEYWIAARHPEMYGQIRFERRE
;
A
#
# COMPACT_ATOMS: atom_id res chain seq x y z
N MET A 1 -12.98 -34.40 32.65
CA MET A 1 -13.60 -35.47 31.84
C MET A 1 -12.81 -36.74 32.11
N ASN A 2 -13.50 -37.83 32.41
CA ASN A 2 -12.86 -39.14 32.58
C ASN A 2 -12.46 -39.63 31.17
N PRO A 3 -11.17 -39.87 30.88
CA PRO A 3 -10.70 -40.15 29.52
C PRO A 3 -11.09 -41.54 28.98
N ASP A 4 -11.68 -42.41 29.80
CA ASP A 4 -12.05 -43.80 29.44
C ASP A 4 -13.57 -44.04 29.34
N ALA A 5 -14.40 -43.00 29.27
CA ALA A 5 -15.83 -43.19 29.05
C ALA A 5 -16.13 -43.31 27.56
N GLU A 6 -16.15 -44.55 27.04
CA GLU A 6 -16.71 -44.81 25.70
C GLU A 6 -18.13 -44.23 25.61
N PRO A 7 -18.49 -43.57 24.49
CA PRO A 7 -19.83 -43.05 24.31
C PRO A 7 -20.84 -44.20 24.34
N LEU A 8 -21.83 -44.09 25.23
CA LEU A 8 -22.94 -45.06 25.29
C LEU A 8 -23.63 -45.16 23.92
N ASP A 9 -23.74 -46.38 23.41
CA ASP A 9 -24.43 -46.66 22.15
C ASP A 9 -25.96 -46.53 22.26
N ALA A 10 -26.64 -46.58 21.11
CA ALA A 10 -28.08 -46.39 21.04
C ALA A 10 -28.88 -47.51 21.73
N GLU A 11 -28.36 -48.74 21.73
CA GLU A 11 -29.02 -49.89 22.35
C GLU A 11 -29.00 -49.75 23.88
N VAL A 12 -27.86 -49.37 24.45
CA VAL A 12 -27.70 -49.10 25.89
C VAL A 12 -28.58 -47.92 26.33
N LEU A 13 -28.76 -46.90 25.49
CA LEU A 13 -29.65 -45.77 25.78
C LEU A 13 -31.14 -46.19 25.77
N MET A 14 -31.54 -47.11 24.89
CA MET A 14 -32.92 -47.63 24.89
C MET A 14 -33.23 -48.40 26.18
N GLU A 15 -32.26 -49.17 26.71
CA GLU A 15 -32.41 -49.90 27.97
C GLU A 15 -32.63 -48.98 29.19
N PHE A 16 -32.15 -47.74 29.17
CA PHE A 16 -32.37 -46.79 30.26
C PHE A 16 -33.85 -46.43 30.42
N SER A 17 -34.62 -46.37 29.32
CA SER A 17 -36.06 -46.06 29.39
C SER A 17 -36.82 -47.13 30.19
N GLU A 18 -36.47 -48.41 29.98
CA GLU A 18 -37.06 -49.53 30.71
C GLU A 18 -36.65 -49.54 32.19
N ARG A 19 -35.38 -49.22 32.47
CA ARG A 19 -34.85 -49.15 33.84
C ARG A 19 -35.44 -47.98 34.63
N ILE A 20 -35.70 -46.84 33.98
CA ILE A 20 -36.36 -45.69 34.60
C ILE A 20 -37.82 -46.01 34.93
N ALA A 21 -38.51 -46.75 34.05
CA ALA A 21 -39.89 -47.18 34.29
C ALA A 21 -40.02 -48.16 35.48
N ALA A 22 -38.94 -48.86 35.83
CA ALA A 22 -38.88 -49.76 36.99
C ALA A 22 -38.58 -49.05 38.33
N LEU A 23 -38.27 -47.75 38.32
CA LEU A 23 -38.01 -46.98 39.54
C LEU A 23 -39.31 -46.67 40.32
N PRO A 24 -39.21 -46.38 41.63
CA PRO A 24 -40.34 -45.86 42.40
C PRO A 24 -40.98 -44.63 41.72
N PRO A 25 -42.31 -44.43 41.78
CA PRO A 25 -43.00 -43.39 41.02
C PRO A 25 -42.46 -41.97 41.23
N ALA A 26 -42.02 -41.67 42.46
CA ALA A 26 -41.43 -40.37 42.79
C ALA A 26 -40.08 -40.16 42.10
N GLU A 27 -39.29 -41.22 41.89
CA GLU A 27 -37.96 -41.18 41.28
C GLU A 27 -38.04 -41.26 39.75
N ALA A 28 -38.87 -42.18 39.23
CA ALA A 28 -39.10 -42.35 37.79
C ALA A 28 -39.50 -41.02 37.12
N GLY A 29 -40.31 -40.20 37.79
CA GLY A 29 -40.79 -38.94 37.25
C GLY A 29 -39.70 -37.89 37.00
N TRP A 30 -38.75 -37.71 37.92
CA TRP A 30 -37.69 -36.70 37.72
C TRP A 30 -36.50 -37.26 36.95
N VAL A 31 -36.17 -38.55 37.13
CA VAL A 31 -35.09 -39.22 36.39
C VAL A 31 -35.47 -39.32 34.91
N GLY A 32 -36.73 -39.63 34.59
CA GLY A 32 -37.21 -39.66 33.21
C GLY A 32 -37.11 -38.29 32.53
N ARG A 33 -37.54 -37.22 33.21
CA ARG A 33 -37.39 -35.84 32.67
C ARG A 33 -35.93 -35.47 32.43
N LEU A 34 -35.04 -35.82 33.36
CA LEU A 34 -33.60 -35.54 33.19
C LEU A 34 -33.03 -36.33 32.01
N PHE A 35 -33.43 -37.59 31.85
CA PHE A 35 -33.01 -38.44 30.74
C PHE A 35 -33.50 -37.90 29.38
N ASP A 36 -34.75 -37.44 29.30
CA ASP A 36 -35.31 -36.81 28.09
C ASP A 36 -34.56 -35.52 27.70
N GLU A 37 -34.18 -34.69 28.67
CA GLU A 37 -33.36 -33.49 28.42
C GLU A 37 -31.96 -33.87 27.95
N CYS A 38 -31.35 -34.92 28.50
CA CYS A 38 -30.06 -35.43 28.03
C CYS A 38 -30.12 -35.95 26.59
N LEU A 39 -31.20 -36.66 26.22
CA LEU A 39 -31.41 -37.13 24.84
C LEU A 39 -31.62 -35.96 23.87
N ARG A 40 -32.39 -34.93 24.27
CA ARG A 40 -32.54 -33.70 23.47
C ARG A 40 -31.22 -32.96 23.30
N ALA A 41 -30.42 -32.83 24.36
CA ALA A 41 -29.11 -32.19 24.28
C ALA A 41 -28.16 -32.96 23.35
N ARG A 42 -28.18 -34.30 23.38
CA ARG A 42 -27.39 -35.14 22.47
C ARG A 42 -27.85 -35.08 21.03
N LEU A 43 -29.16 -35.05 20.78
CA LEU A 43 -29.69 -34.86 19.44
C LEU A 43 -29.25 -33.50 18.88
N HIS A 44 -29.33 -32.45 19.70
CA HIS A 44 -28.88 -31.12 19.32
C HIS A 44 -27.35 -31.06 19.08
N GLU A 45 -26.56 -31.75 19.90
CA GLU A 45 -25.11 -31.91 19.68
C GLU A 45 -24.82 -32.65 18.37
N ALA A 46 -25.57 -33.70 18.06
CA ALA A 46 -25.46 -34.43 16.79
C ALA A 46 -25.88 -33.56 15.59
N GLU A 47 -26.91 -32.74 15.73
CA GLU A 47 -27.32 -31.75 14.71
C GLU A 47 -26.24 -30.68 14.50
N LEU A 48 -25.63 -30.17 15.57
CA LEU A 48 -24.51 -29.23 15.47
C LEU A 48 -23.29 -29.87 14.81
N LEU A 49 -22.95 -31.11 15.17
CA LEU A 49 -21.86 -31.86 14.56
C LEU A 49 -22.13 -32.17 13.09
N ALA A 50 -23.37 -32.50 12.73
CA ALA A 50 -23.79 -32.68 11.34
C ALA A 50 -23.75 -31.38 10.56
N ALA A 51 -24.15 -30.24 11.15
CA ALA A 51 -24.03 -28.93 10.53
C ALA A 51 -22.57 -28.52 10.32
N THR A 52 -21.66 -28.83 11.25
CA THR A 52 -20.22 -28.63 11.06
C THR A 52 -19.61 -29.62 10.07
N ALA A 53 -20.20 -30.82 9.92
CA ALA A 53 -19.79 -31.79 8.92
C ALA A 53 -20.18 -31.31 7.51
N ASP A 54 -21.38 -30.73 7.34
CA ASP A 54 -21.81 -30.05 6.12
C ASP A 54 -20.91 -28.83 5.79
N GLU A 55 -20.48 -28.04 6.79
CA GLU A 55 -19.48 -26.97 6.58
C GLU A 55 -18.10 -27.52 6.17
N SER A 56 -17.72 -28.72 6.63
CA SER A 56 -16.42 -29.35 6.32
C SER A 56 -16.40 -30.17 5.02
N ASP A 57 -17.54 -30.69 4.58
CA ASP A 57 -17.71 -31.35 3.29
C ASP A 57 -17.91 -30.32 2.15
N GLU A 58 -18.41 -29.12 2.46
CA GLU A 58 -18.29 -27.97 1.56
C GLU A 58 -16.81 -27.57 1.36
N GLU A 59 -15.96 -27.60 2.38
CA GLU A 59 -14.52 -27.29 2.25
C GLU A 59 -13.72 -28.27 1.36
N GLN A 60 -14.21 -29.50 1.13
CA GLN A 60 -13.55 -30.48 0.26
C GLN A 60 -14.05 -30.45 -1.20
N GLY A 61 -15.00 -29.58 -1.51
CA GLY A 61 -15.61 -29.44 -2.84
C GLY A 61 -15.76 -28.01 -3.36
N LEU A 62 -15.16 -27.00 -2.71
CA LEU A 62 -15.24 -25.62 -3.21
C LEU A 62 -14.53 -25.51 -4.57
N PRO A 63 -15.22 -25.07 -5.65
CA PRO A 63 -14.55 -24.78 -6.89
C PRO A 63 -13.49 -23.70 -6.62
N ALA A 64 -12.39 -23.73 -7.37
CA ALA A 64 -11.25 -22.80 -7.27
C ALA A 64 -11.62 -21.30 -7.15
N GLU A 65 -12.86 -20.94 -7.47
CA GLU A 65 -13.48 -19.63 -7.32
C GLU A 65 -13.53 -19.10 -5.88
N HIS A 66 -13.72 -19.91 -4.83
CA HIS A 66 -13.76 -19.40 -3.45
C HIS A 66 -12.37 -19.04 -2.90
N GLY A 67 -11.34 -19.80 -3.28
CA GLY A 67 -9.94 -19.45 -3.00
C GLY A 67 -9.51 -18.18 -3.71
N ALA A 68 -9.88 -18.04 -5.00
CA ALA A 68 -9.61 -16.84 -5.78
C ALA A 68 -10.34 -15.58 -5.25
N LEU A 69 -11.62 -15.71 -4.85
CA LEU A 69 -12.38 -14.63 -4.21
C LEU A 69 -11.74 -14.20 -2.88
N SER A 70 -11.20 -15.14 -2.10
CA SER A 70 -10.48 -14.87 -0.85
C SER A 70 -9.15 -14.14 -1.11
N GLU A 71 -8.39 -14.56 -2.12
CA GLU A 71 -7.13 -13.91 -2.52
C GLU A 71 -7.38 -12.50 -3.08
N ASP A 72 -8.39 -12.31 -3.92
CA ASP A 72 -8.78 -11.01 -4.47
C ASP A 72 -9.21 -10.05 -3.36
N LEU A 73 -10.02 -10.52 -2.40
CA LEU A 73 -10.43 -9.72 -1.25
C LEU A 73 -9.23 -9.37 -0.35
N ALA A 74 -8.32 -10.33 -0.13
CA ALA A 74 -7.09 -10.09 0.62
C ALA A 74 -6.22 -9.04 -0.08
N GLN A 75 -6.10 -9.10 -1.41
CA GLN A 75 -5.35 -8.10 -2.17
C GLN A 75 -6.00 -6.72 -2.09
N VAL A 76 -7.33 -6.62 -2.20
CA VAL A 76 -8.06 -5.36 -2.02
C VAL A 76 -7.85 -4.79 -0.62
N ALA A 77 -7.86 -5.64 0.42
CA ALA A 77 -7.59 -5.21 1.78
C ALA A 77 -6.16 -4.67 1.95
N LEU A 78 -5.17 -5.32 1.34
CA LEU A 78 -3.78 -4.87 1.33
C LEU A 78 -3.61 -3.54 0.58
N ASP A 79 -4.24 -3.41 -0.58
CA ASP A 79 -4.21 -2.18 -1.39
C ASP A 79 -4.86 -1.01 -0.64
N THR A 80 -5.98 -1.29 0.04
CA THR A 80 -6.68 -0.31 0.89
C THR A 80 -5.81 0.10 2.07
N ALA A 81 -5.13 -0.84 2.72
CA ALA A 81 -4.22 -0.53 3.82
C ALA A 81 -3.05 0.35 3.37
N GLU A 82 -2.44 0.07 2.22
CA GLU A 82 -1.36 0.91 1.68
C GLU A 82 -1.86 2.29 1.26
N TRP A 83 -3.07 2.38 0.70
CA TRP A 83 -3.74 3.64 0.39
C TRP A 83 -3.93 4.49 1.64
N LEU A 84 -4.64 3.98 2.66
CA LEU A 84 -4.91 4.70 3.91
C LEU A 84 -3.62 5.13 4.61
N LYS A 85 -2.60 4.27 4.63
CA LYS A 85 -1.27 4.58 5.17
C LYS A 85 -0.62 5.73 4.41
N THR A 86 -0.68 5.73 3.07
CA THR A 86 -0.11 6.80 2.25
C THR A 86 -0.86 8.12 2.47
N LEU A 87 -2.18 8.08 2.57
CA LEU A 87 -2.99 9.26 2.88
C LEU A 87 -2.59 9.89 4.21
N TRP A 88 -2.45 9.06 5.24
CA TRP A 88 -1.98 9.52 6.55
C TRP A 88 -0.60 10.17 6.49
N GLN A 89 0.33 9.60 5.71
CA GLN A 89 1.73 10.01 5.68
C GLN A 89 1.99 11.21 4.77
N VAL A 90 1.32 11.27 3.62
CA VAL A 90 1.69 12.16 2.49
C VAL A 90 0.52 13.06 2.05
N GLY A 91 -0.72 12.66 2.29
CA GLY A 91 -1.90 13.54 2.15
C GLY A 91 -2.34 13.87 0.72
N TYR A 92 -2.13 12.99 -0.26
CA TYR A 92 -2.70 13.17 -1.62
C TYR A 92 -3.56 11.99 -2.04
N MET A 93 -4.71 12.27 -2.68
CA MET A 93 -5.64 11.26 -3.20
C MET A 93 -5.75 11.30 -4.74
N GLY A 94 -5.71 12.48 -5.36
CA GLY A 94 -6.29 12.64 -6.69
C GLY A 94 -6.62 14.08 -7.05
N ALA A 95 -7.65 14.22 -7.89
CA ALA A 95 -8.21 15.49 -8.38
C ALA A 95 -8.76 16.42 -7.26
N GLY A 96 -8.70 15.98 -6.01
CA GLY A 96 -8.85 16.80 -4.81
C GLY A 96 -7.71 16.50 -3.83
N SER A 97 -7.17 17.55 -3.20
CA SER A 97 -6.27 17.41 -2.06
C SER A 97 -6.98 16.64 -0.94
N PHE A 98 -6.26 15.78 -0.22
CA PHE A 98 -6.80 15.20 1.00
C PHE A 98 -7.22 16.35 1.94
N PRO A 99 -8.47 16.40 2.41
CA PRO A 99 -8.99 17.58 3.12
C PRO A 99 -8.34 17.81 4.48
N SER A 100 -7.53 16.87 4.96
CA SER A 100 -6.77 16.96 6.21
C SER A 100 -5.28 17.04 5.94
N ALA A 101 -4.56 17.84 6.74
CA ALA A 101 -3.10 17.82 6.69
C ALA A 101 -2.57 16.42 7.06
N PRO A 102 -1.45 15.97 6.49
CA PRO A 102 -0.83 14.69 6.87
C PRO A 102 -0.65 14.60 8.39
N ARG A 103 -0.93 13.42 8.95
CA ARG A 103 -0.78 13.12 10.39
C ARG A 103 -1.58 14.02 11.35
N SER A 104 -2.64 14.68 10.89
CA SER A 104 -3.47 15.56 11.73
C SER A 104 -4.78 14.91 12.15
N ALA A 105 -5.61 14.52 11.19
CA ALA A 105 -6.88 13.84 11.38
C ALA A 105 -7.14 12.91 10.20
N PHE A 106 -7.88 11.83 10.46
CA PHE A 106 -8.38 10.97 9.40
C PHE A 106 -9.79 11.45 9.03
N PRO A 107 -10.03 11.93 7.80
CA PRO A 107 -11.35 12.36 7.36
C PRO A 107 -12.28 11.16 7.24
N THR A 108 -13.58 11.45 7.17
CA THR A 108 -14.54 10.45 6.70
C THR A 108 -14.25 10.19 5.22
N VAL A 109 -14.07 8.92 4.87
CA VAL A 109 -13.83 8.49 3.49
C VAL A 109 -15.15 7.97 2.94
N GLU A 110 -15.63 8.58 1.86
CA GLU A 110 -16.84 8.17 1.17
C GLU A 110 -16.52 7.30 -0.07
N LEU A 111 -17.55 6.68 -0.64
CA LEU A 111 -17.40 5.84 -1.84
C LEU A 111 -16.78 6.62 -3.01
N GLU A 112 -17.18 7.87 -3.20
CA GLU A 112 -16.66 8.73 -4.26
C GLU A 112 -15.16 8.98 -4.11
N ASP A 113 -14.65 9.15 -2.88
CA ASP A 113 -13.22 9.33 -2.62
C ASP A 113 -12.41 8.10 -3.07
N VAL A 114 -12.96 6.90 -2.87
CA VAL A 114 -12.34 5.66 -3.32
C VAL A 114 -12.33 5.57 -4.85
N LEU A 115 -13.48 5.85 -5.49
CA LEU A 115 -13.65 5.75 -6.94
C LEU A 115 -12.81 6.77 -7.71
N MET A 116 -12.67 7.99 -7.17
CA MET A 116 -11.92 9.08 -7.79
C MET A 116 -10.46 9.16 -7.34
N SER A 117 -10.03 8.28 -6.43
CA SER A 117 -8.64 8.28 -5.98
C SER A 117 -7.70 7.73 -7.06
N SER A 118 -6.98 8.65 -7.70
CA SER A 118 -5.86 8.31 -8.59
C SER A 118 -4.77 7.48 -7.87
N LEU A 119 -4.56 7.72 -6.57
CA LEU A 119 -3.61 6.95 -5.76
C LEU A 119 -4.11 5.52 -5.57
N PHE A 120 -5.40 5.31 -5.26
CA PHE A 120 -5.95 3.97 -5.11
C PHE A 120 -5.94 3.23 -6.44
N ALA A 121 -6.37 3.87 -7.53
CA ALA A 121 -6.30 3.31 -8.88
C ALA A 121 -4.87 2.89 -9.26
N ARG A 122 -3.87 3.70 -8.90
CA ARG A 122 -2.46 3.39 -9.07
C ARG A 122 -2.03 2.14 -8.28
N ILE A 123 -2.39 2.05 -7.00
CA ILE A 123 -2.06 0.88 -6.17
C ILE A 123 -2.71 -0.39 -6.74
N ARG A 124 -3.97 -0.31 -7.19
CA ARG A 124 -4.69 -1.42 -7.85
C ARG A 124 -4.02 -1.89 -9.15
N GLN A 125 -3.23 -1.02 -9.81
CA GLN A 125 -2.40 -1.39 -10.97
C GLN A 125 -1.06 -2.04 -10.57
N GLY A 126 -0.84 -2.31 -9.28
CA GLY A 126 0.41 -2.84 -8.74
C GLY A 126 1.53 -1.80 -8.63
N LYS A 127 1.25 -0.51 -8.91
CA LYS A 127 2.24 0.55 -8.81
C LYS A 127 2.35 1.05 -7.37
N ARG A 128 3.59 1.32 -6.93
CA ARG A 128 3.83 1.84 -5.58
C ARG A 128 3.41 3.30 -5.43
N PRO A 129 2.92 3.71 -4.25
CA PRO A 129 2.75 5.12 -3.92
C PRO A 129 4.05 5.91 -4.15
N LEU A 130 3.91 7.12 -4.67
CA LEU A 130 5.04 8.06 -4.73
C LEU A 130 5.35 8.57 -3.31
N PRO A 131 6.64 8.83 -3.00
CA PRO A 131 7.04 9.29 -1.67
C PRO A 131 6.54 10.69 -1.32
N PHE A 132 6.15 11.47 -2.32
CA PHE A 132 5.59 12.81 -2.18
C PHE A 132 4.39 12.96 -3.12
N PRO A 133 3.51 13.95 -2.91
CA PRO A 133 2.46 14.27 -3.86
C PRO A 133 3.08 14.58 -5.24
N PRO A 134 2.60 13.93 -6.32
CA PRO A 134 3.04 14.28 -7.67
C PRO A 134 2.58 15.70 -8.03
N PRO A 135 3.20 16.33 -9.04
CA PRO A 135 2.63 17.50 -9.67
C PRO A 135 1.22 17.22 -10.16
N THR A 136 0.39 18.26 -10.23
CA THR A 136 -0.94 18.16 -10.83
C THR A 136 -0.98 18.80 -12.21
N ARG A 137 -1.89 18.31 -13.04
CA ARG A 137 -2.29 18.88 -14.32
C ARG A 137 -3.78 19.18 -14.24
N ASN A 138 -4.15 20.45 -14.20
CA ASN A 138 -5.53 20.91 -14.00
C ASN A 138 -6.18 20.24 -12.77
N GLY A 139 -5.45 20.20 -11.66
CA GLY A 139 -5.89 19.61 -10.39
C GLY A 139 -5.71 18.09 -10.27
N SER A 140 -5.48 17.36 -11.36
CA SER A 140 -5.32 15.90 -11.33
C SER A 140 -3.85 15.47 -11.22
N PRO A 141 -3.48 14.49 -10.38
CA PRO A 141 -2.12 13.95 -10.28
C PRO A 141 -1.53 13.49 -11.61
N TRP A 142 -0.38 14.05 -11.96
CA TRP A 142 0.29 13.84 -13.24
C TRP A 142 1.38 12.78 -13.14
N HIS A 143 0.98 11.53 -12.91
CA HIS A 143 1.92 10.40 -12.77
C HIS A 143 2.76 10.15 -14.02
N GLU A 144 2.17 10.34 -15.22
CA GLU A 144 2.85 10.15 -16.50
C GLU A 144 4.06 11.07 -16.68
N LEU A 145 4.02 12.29 -16.11
CA LEU A 145 5.16 13.19 -16.13
C LEU A 145 6.38 12.63 -15.36
N LEU A 146 6.11 11.81 -14.34
CA LEU A 146 7.15 11.20 -13.49
C LEU A 146 7.61 9.85 -14.05
N GLU A 147 6.71 9.05 -14.59
CA GLU A 147 6.97 7.65 -14.99
C GLU A 147 7.08 7.42 -16.48
N GLY A 148 6.53 8.33 -17.28
CA GLY A 148 6.55 8.21 -18.72
C GLY A 148 7.97 8.22 -19.26
N GLU A 149 8.09 7.87 -20.54
CA GLU A 149 9.31 8.13 -21.28
C GLU A 149 9.69 9.61 -21.17
N SER A 150 10.97 9.95 -21.32
CA SER A 150 11.47 11.33 -21.22
C SER A 150 11.02 12.22 -22.39
N GLU A 151 9.75 12.08 -22.80
CA GLU A 151 9.05 12.88 -23.78
C GLU A 151 8.73 14.27 -23.20
N ALA A 152 8.67 15.24 -24.11
CA ALA A 152 8.29 16.59 -23.77
C ALA A 152 6.77 16.74 -23.88
N TYR A 153 6.13 17.23 -22.82
CA TYR A 153 4.71 17.50 -22.77
C TYR A 153 4.43 18.96 -23.11
N VAL A 154 3.42 19.21 -23.95
CA VAL A 154 2.92 20.57 -24.18
C VAL A 154 2.09 21.01 -22.98
N VAL A 155 2.41 22.20 -22.46
CA VAL A 155 1.79 22.78 -21.26
C VAL A 155 1.49 24.26 -21.45
N ASP A 156 0.54 24.76 -20.66
CA ASP A 156 0.43 26.18 -20.35
C ASP A 156 1.37 26.49 -19.18
N ALA A 157 2.21 27.52 -19.33
CA ALA A 157 3.22 27.85 -18.34
C ALA A 157 3.45 29.35 -18.22
N GLU A 158 3.52 29.81 -16.97
CA GLU A 158 3.84 31.19 -16.61
C GLU A 158 5.00 31.20 -15.60
N ILE A 159 5.99 32.07 -15.83
CA ILE A 159 7.09 32.31 -14.90
C ILE A 159 6.74 33.51 -14.03
N VAL A 160 6.86 33.32 -12.71
CA VAL A 160 6.71 34.38 -11.73
C VAL A 160 8.10 34.76 -11.21
N ALA A 161 8.45 36.03 -11.42
CA ALA A 161 9.70 36.61 -10.96
C ALA A 161 9.48 37.45 -9.69
N ASP A 162 10.57 37.67 -8.94
CA ASP A 162 10.59 38.62 -7.84
C ASP A 162 10.70 40.08 -8.31
N ALA A 163 10.78 41.01 -7.35
CA ALA A 163 10.90 42.44 -7.62
C ALA A 163 12.19 42.83 -8.36
N ASP A 164 13.23 41.99 -8.27
CA ASP A 164 14.52 42.19 -8.95
C ASP A 164 14.54 41.53 -10.34
N GLY A 165 13.43 40.91 -10.76
CA GLY A 165 13.28 40.25 -12.05
C GLY A 165 13.84 38.84 -12.10
N LYS A 166 14.22 38.24 -10.97
CA LYS A 166 14.71 36.87 -10.90
C LYS A 166 13.55 35.89 -10.88
N ALA A 167 13.56 34.91 -11.79
CA ALA A 167 12.56 33.84 -11.81
C ALA A 167 12.63 32.97 -10.54
N LEU A 168 11.51 32.83 -9.82
CA LEU A 168 11.44 32.07 -8.56
C LEU A 168 10.52 30.85 -8.64
N VAL A 169 9.34 31.02 -9.21
CA VAL A 169 8.33 29.96 -9.30
C VAL A 169 7.69 29.95 -10.68
N ALA A 170 7.03 28.84 -11.01
CA ALA A 170 6.27 28.70 -12.23
C ALA A 170 4.85 28.19 -11.91
N THR A 171 3.89 28.62 -12.71
CA THR A 171 2.57 27.98 -12.77
C THR A 171 2.55 27.15 -14.04
N ILE A 172 2.26 25.85 -13.94
CA ILE A 172 2.18 24.94 -15.08
C ILE A 172 0.86 24.17 -15.02
N ASP A 173 0.04 24.27 -16.07
CA ASP A 173 -1.27 23.61 -16.17
C ASP A 173 -2.09 23.73 -14.86
N ALA A 174 -2.22 24.96 -14.36
CA ALA A 174 -2.88 25.33 -13.10
C ALA A 174 -2.26 24.79 -11.79
N CYS A 175 -1.06 24.21 -11.83
CA CYS A 175 -0.27 23.85 -10.66
C CYS A 175 0.78 24.95 -10.37
N SER A 176 0.72 25.60 -9.21
CA SER A 176 1.63 26.70 -8.80
C SER A 176 2.80 26.27 -7.92
N ASP A 177 2.95 24.97 -7.68
CA ASP A 177 3.93 24.41 -6.74
C ASP A 177 5.32 24.21 -7.35
N TRP A 178 5.58 24.75 -8.54
CA TRP A 178 6.86 24.60 -9.23
C TRP A 178 7.85 25.68 -8.79
N ARG A 179 9.03 25.24 -8.35
CA ARG A 179 10.14 26.13 -8.02
C ARG A 179 11.14 26.16 -9.16
N VAL A 180 11.61 27.36 -9.50
CA VAL A 180 12.74 27.54 -10.42
C VAL A 180 14.02 27.25 -9.66
N VAL A 181 14.73 26.22 -10.09
CA VAL A 181 16.04 25.80 -9.54
C VAL A 181 17.16 26.56 -10.25
N GLU A 182 17.04 26.72 -11.57
CA GLU A 182 18.06 27.34 -12.40
C GLU A 182 17.41 27.98 -13.63
N GLU A 183 17.83 29.20 -13.98
CA GLU A 183 17.50 29.82 -15.26
C GLU A 183 18.58 29.44 -16.27
N LEU A 184 18.24 28.55 -17.21
CA LEU A 184 19.19 27.99 -18.18
C LEU A 184 19.41 28.97 -19.34
N GLN A 185 18.33 29.63 -19.77
CA GLN A 185 18.37 30.66 -20.78
C GLN A 185 17.35 31.75 -20.43
N PRO A 186 17.79 33.02 -20.29
CA PRO A 186 16.91 34.10 -19.89
C PRO A 186 15.64 34.17 -20.74
N GLY A 187 14.48 34.17 -20.07
CA GLY A 187 13.16 34.30 -20.69
C GLY A 187 12.68 33.11 -21.53
N SER A 188 13.42 32.01 -21.62
CA SER A 188 13.11 30.92 -22.56
C SER A 188 13.33 29.51 -22.04
N ALA A 189 14.28 29.27 -21.13
CA ALA A 189 14.51 27.93 -20.60
C ALA A 189 14.82 27.94 -19.10
N TYR A 190 14.12 27.07 -18.37
CA TYR A 190 14.18 26.98 -16.92
C TYR A 190 14.30 25.53 -16.48
N LEU A 191 15.03 25.32 -15.40
CA LEU A 191 15.05 24.06 -14.67
C LEU A 191 14.16 24.21 -13.44
N LEU A 192 13.21 23.30 -13.31
CA LEU A 192 12.16 23.35 -12.30
C LEU A 192 12.19 22.11 -11.41
N GLN A 193 11.66 22.27 -10.21
CA GLN A 193 11.40 21.18 -9.27
C GLN A 193 10.07 21.42 -8.54
N HIS A 194 9.21 20.40 -8.51
CA HIS A 194 7.93 20.48 -7.82
C HIS A 194 8.12 20.45 -6.30
N GLN A 195 7.66 21.50 -5.61
CA GLN A 195 7.80 21.69 -4.16
C GLN A 195 9.24 21.57 -3.62
N GLY A 196 10.25 21.71 -4.49
CA GLY A 196 11.65 21.47 -4.13
C GLY A 196 11.98 20.00 -3.82
N LYS A 197 11.20 19.05 -4.33
CA LYS A 197 11.36 17.61 -4.12
C LYS A 197 11.32 16.85 -5.45
N GLY A 198 11.95 15.70 -5.47
CA GLY A 198 11.88 14.78 -6.59
C GLY A 198 12.69 15.19 -7.82
N PRO A 199 12.37 14.64 -9.00
CA PRO A 199 13.17 14.86 -10.19
C PRO A 199 13.12 16.31 -10.66
N LEU A 200 14.09 16.66 -11.50
CA LEU A 200 14.14 17.96 -12.15
C LEU A 200 13.43 17.90 -13.50
N PHE A 201 12.91 19.05 -13.90
CA PHE A 201 12.19 19.21 -15.16
C PHE A 201 12.75 20.40 -15.92
N ARG A 202 12.88 20.26 -17.23
CA ARG A 202 13.23 21.35 -18.13
C ARG A 202 11.96 21.91 -18.72
N LEU A 203 11.70 23.19 -18.45
CA LEU A 203 10.66 23.98 -19.09
C LEU A 203 11.30 24.80 -20.22
N HIS A 204 10.70 24.76 -21.40
CA HIS A 204 11.07 25.59 -22.53
C HIS A 204 9.86 26.41 -22.99
N LEU A 205 10.01 27.73 -23.04
CA LEU A 205 9.00 28.68 -23.50
C LEU A 205 9.28 29.08 -24.95
N ALA A 206 8.27 28.97 -25.81
CA ALA A 206 8.32 29.42 -27.20
C ALA A 206 7.09 30.27 -27.55
N ALA A 207 7.17 31.04 -28.65
CA ALA A 207 6.12 31.96 -29.07
C ALA A 207 4.76 31.28 -29.38
N GLY A 208 4.70 29.95 -29.46
CA GLY A 208 3.49 29.16 -29.72
C GLY A 208 3.11 28.17 -28.61
N GLY A 209 3.76 28.23 -27.45
CA GLY A 209 3.47 27.35 -26.32
C GLY A 209 4.71 26.99 -25.50
N ALA A 210 4.50 26.22 -24.45
CA ALA A 210 5.57 25.74 -23.58
C ALA A 210 5.66 24.21 -23.61
N THR A 211 6.88 23.70 -23.40
CA THR A 211 7.12 22.27 -23.23
C THR A 211 7.82 21.96 -21.92
N LEU A 212 7.38 20.90 -21.26
CA LEU A 212 7.95 20.41 -20.01
C LEU A 212 8.45 18.98 -20.20
N ARG A 213 9.69 18.72 -19.79
CA ARG A 213 10.30 17.39 -19.89
C ARG A 213 11.04 17.03 -18.62
N ARG A 214 10.94 15.78 -18.17
CA ARG A 214 11.77 15.26 -17.08
C ARG A 214 13.24 15.20 -17.50
N GLU A 215 14.13 15.70 -16.65
CA GLU A 215 15.58 15.59 -16.87
C GLU A 215 16.10 14.23 -16.39
N PRO A 216 17.12 13.66 -17.06
CA PRO A 216 17.74 12.43 -16.61
C PRO A 216 18.42 12.62 -15.24
N PRO A 217 18.67 11.53 -14.50
CA PRO A 217 19.43 11.58 -13.26
C PRO A 217 20.78 12.29 -13.44
N ARG A 218 21.07 13.23 -12.54
CA ARG A 218 22.31 14.03 -12.53
C ARG A 218 23.47 13.30 -11.88
N TRP A 219 23.19 12.45 -10.90
CA TRP A 219 24.21 11.76 -10.12
C TRP A 219 24.06 10.25 -10.20
N SER A 220 25.17 9.58 -9.94
CA SER A 220 25.22 8.11 -9.82
C SER A 220 25.65 7.73 -8.41
N ARG A 221 24.99 6.73 -7.83
CA ARG A 221 25.38 6.16 -6.53
C ARG A 221 25.46 4.65 -6.64
N VAL A 222 26.36 4.05 -5.88
CA VAL A 222 26.58 2.60 -5.92
C VAL A 222 25.73 1.93 -4.86
N ILE A 223 25.00 0.89 -5.26
CA ILE A 223 24.47 -0.11 -4.34
C ILE A 223 25.39 -1.32 -4.45
N ALA A 224 26.01 -1.72 -3.33
CA ALA A 224 26.91 -2.85 -3.28
C ALA A 224 26.27 -4.05 -2.56
N LEU A 225 26.47 -5.24 -3.10
CA LEU A 225 26.28 -6.50 -2.39
C LEU A 225 27.51 -6.73 -1.50
N VAL A 226 27.28 -7.03 -0.23
CA VAL A 226 28.34 -7.29 0.74
C VAL A 226 28.07 -8.64 1.38
N GLU A 227 29.04 -9.54 1.26
CA GLU A 227 29.02 -10.85 1.89
C GLU A 227 29.91 -10.85 3.15
N ARG A 228 29.32 -11.15 4.30
CA ARG A 228 30.05 -11.25 5.57
C ARG A 228 29.52 -12.41 6.40
N GLY A 229 30.38 -13.38 6.69
CA GLY A 229 30.02 -14.55 7.50
C GLY A 229 28.93 -15.42 6.87
N GLY A 230 28.88 -15.51 5.54
CA GLY A 230 27.87 -16.29 4.80
C GLY A 230 26.52 -15.57 4.61
N PHE A 231 26.37 -14.36 5.15
CA PHE A 231 25.19 -13.53 4.93
C PHE A 231 25.44 -12.49 3.85
N ARG A 232 24.48 -12.38 2.92
CA ARG A 232 24.44 -11.36 1.87
C ARG A 232 23.58 -10.19 2.33
N SER A 233 24.12 -8.98 2.18
CA SER A 233 23.43 -7.74 2.53
C SER A 233 23.69 -6.66 1.49
N PHE A 234 22.76 -5.74 1.34
CA PHE A 234 22.91 -4.61 0.42
C PHE A 234 23.26 -3.35 1.19
N VAL A 235 24.16 -2.53 0.62
CA VAL A 235 24.51 -1.22 1.16
C VAL A 235 24.50 -0.16 0.06
N LEU A 236 24.02 1.04 0.39
CA LEU A 236 24.12 2.23 -0.46
C LEU A 236 25.37 3.01 -0.07
N HIS A 237 26.23 3.25 -1.04
CA HIS A 237 27.34 4.20 -0.93
C HIS A 237 26.82 5.62 -1.19
N TRP A 238 26.80 6.43 -0.13
CA TRP A 238 26.22 7.76 -0.13
C TRP A 238 27.26 8.83 0.19
N GLY A 239 27.44 9.80 -0.70
CA GLY A 239 28.26 10.97 -0.47
C GLY A 239 27.83 12.09 -1.39
N PRO A 240 26.99 13.03 -0.94
CA PRO A 240 26.62 14.19 -1.74
C PRO A 240 27.76 15.20 -1.63
N ASP A 241 28.69 15.17 -2.59
CA ASP A 241 29.70 16.18 -2.95
C ASP A 241 30.61 16.79 -1.83
N ASP A 242 30.45 16.41 -0.57
CA ASP A 242 31.18 16.92 0.60
C ASP A 242 32.44 16.10 0.95
N GLY A 243 32.81 15.14 0.10
CA GLY A 243 33.95 14.24 0.30
C GLY A 243 33.80 13.21 1.43
N ARG A 244 32.68 13.21 2.16
CA ARG A 244 32.36 12.20 3.19
C ARG A 244 31.45 11.13 2.62
N GLU A 245 32.04 10.00 2.25
CA GLU A 245 31.30 8.81 1.87
C GLU A 245 30.78 8.07 3.12
N GLN A 246 29.50 7.73 3.10
CA GLN A 246 28.78 7.00 4.14
C GLN A 246 28.23 5.71 3.53
N THR A 247 28.25 4.64 4.32
CA THR A 247 27.66 3.35 3.93
C THR A 247 26.33 3.19 4.65
N ILE A 248 25.24 3.18 3.90
CA ILE A 248 23.88 3.06 4.44
C ILE A 248 23.38 1.62 4.25
N PRO A 249 23.08 0.87 5.32
CA PRO A 249 22.56 -0.49 5.18
C PRO A 249 21.12 -0.46 4.62
N LEU A 250 20.86 -1.30 3.62
CA LEU A 250 19.55 -1.42 2.98
C LEU A 250 18.86 -2.70 3.44
N ARG A 251 17.59 -2.58 3.86
CA ARG A 251 16.75 -3.74 4.21
C ARG A 251 16.21 -4.38 2.95
N ALA A 252 17.03 -5.22 2.32
CA ALA A 252 16.69 -5.88 1.07
C ALA A 252 17.30 -7.28 0.98
N ALA A 253 16.60 -8.19 0.29
CA ALA A 253 17.07 -9.52 -0.06
C ALA A 253 17.33 -9.68 -1.58
N THR A 254 16.86 -8.74 -2.40
CA THR A 254 17.04 -8.71 -3.86
C THR A 254 17.49 -7.32 -4.31
N TRP A 255 18.02 -7.22 -5.54
CA TRP A 255 18.44 -5.95 -6.13
C TRP A 255 17.29 -4.95 -6.28
N GLU A 256 16.12 -5.40 -6.73
CA GLU A 256 14.93 -4.54 -6.91
C GLU A 256 14.47 -3.97 -5.55
N ARG A 257 14.54 -4.81 -4.50
CA ARG A 257 14.26 -4.38 -3.13
C ARG A 257 15.33 -3.42 -2.60
N ALA A 258 16.59 -3.59 -2.98
CA ALA A 258 17.68 -2.71 -2.59
C ALA A 258 17.53 -1.33 -3.24
N GLU A 259 17.26 -1.26 -4.53
CA GLU A 259 16.96 -0.01 -5.25
C GLU A 259 15.75 0.70 -4.63
N SER A 260 14.64 -0.02 -4.41
CA SER A 260 13.45 0.54 -3.74
C SER A 260 13.77 1.08 -2.33
N ALA A 261 14.60 0.38 -1.56
CA ALA A 261 15.00 0.79 -0.22
C ALA A 261 15.92 2.02 -0.25
N ALA A 262 16.81 2.11 -1.24
CA ALA A 262 17.68 3.26 -1.45
C ALA A 262 16.87 4.50 -1.87
N GLU A 263 15.94 4.34 -2.80
CA GLU A 263 14.98 5.39 -3.21
C GLU A 263 14.18 5.92 -2.02
N TYR A 264 13.64 5.01 -1.20
CA TYR A 264 12.90 5.39 0.00
C TYR A 264 13.78 6.17 1.00
N TRP A 265 15.02 5.71 1.21
CA TRP A 265 15.95 6.39 2.10
C TRP A 265 16.29 7.80 1.60
N ILE A 266 16.53 7.97 0.29
CA ILE A 266 16.77 9.27 -0.34
C ILE A 266 15.53 10.16 -0.17
N ALA A 267 14.33 9.66 -0.49
CA ALA A 267 13.11 10.43 -0.33
C ALA A 267 12.90 10.93 1.11
N ALA A 268 13.29 10.14 2.11
CA ALA A 268 13.12 10.50 3.52
C ALA A 268 14.20 11.46 4.05
N ARG A 269 15.43 11.43 3.52
CA ARG A 269 16.58 12.18 4.05
C ARG A 269 17.05 13.33 3.16
N HIS A 270 16.88 13.18 1.85
CA HIS A 270 17.32 14.07 0.79
C HIS A 270 16.22 14.17 -0.29
N PRO A 271 15.00 14.61 0.07
CA PRO A 271 13.87 14.65 -0.85
C PRO A 271 14.15 15.49 -2.10
N GLU A 272 15.02 16.50 -1.99
CA GLU A 272 15.53 17.34 -3.08
C GLU A 272 16.38 16.58 -4.11
N MET A 273 16.91 15.40 -3.77
CA MET A 273 17.72 14.56 -4.66
C MET A 273 16.96 13.34 -5.21
N TYR A 274 15.75 13.07 -4.72
CA TYR A 274 14.94 11.93 -5.15
C TYR A 274 14.69 11.99 -6.67
N GLY A 275 14.82 10.86 -7.37
CA GLY A 275 14.60 10.80 -8.82
C GLY A 275 15.68 11.51 -9.67
N GLN A 276 16.72 12.07 -9.05
CA GLN A 276 17.90 12.66 -9.70
C GLN A 276 19.15 11.76 -9.58
N ILE A 277 19.01 10.61 -8.94
CA ILE A 277 20.08 9.65 -8.71
C ILE A 277 19.78 8.37 -9.49
N ARG A 278 20.74 7.91 -10.28
CA ARG A 278 20.75 6.55 -10.84
C ARG A 278 21.57 5.63 -9.95
N PHE A 279 21.17 4.38 -9.84
CA PHE A 279 21.92 3.38 -9.07
C PHE A 279 22.78 2.52 -9.98
N GLU A 280 24.04 2.35 -9.58
CA GLU A 280 24.97 1.42 -10.19
C GLU A 280 25.10 0.20 -9.26
N ARG A 281 24.93 -1.00 -9.82
CA ARG A 281 25.01 -2.25 -9.06
C ARG A 281 26.46 -2.70 -8.99
N ARG A 282 26.95 -3.00 -7.79
CA ARG A 282 28.26 -3.61 -7.55
C ARG A 282 28.09 -4.92 -6.80
N GLU A 283 28.56 -6.01 -7.39
CA GLU A 283 28.57 -7.33 -6.76
C GLU A 283 29.73 -7.50 -5.77
#